data_AF-U1ZQF3-F1
#
_entry.id   AF-U1ZQF3-F1
#
_cell.length_a   1.000
_cell.length_b   1.000
_cell.length_c   1.000
_cell.angle_alpha   90.00
_cell.angle_beta   90.00
_cell.angle_gamma   90.00
#
_symmetry.space_group_name_H-M   'P 1'
#
loop_
_entity.id
_entity.type
_entity.pdbx_description
1 polymer ?
#
loop_
_entity_poly.entity_id
_entity_poly.type
_entity_poly.pdbx_seq_one_letter_code
_entity_poly.pdbx_strand_id
1 'polypeptide(L)'
;MQALAGMADGLRGRGVRVAFSAVPPLQHFSALPWLLRQLMGWRARLLDAELRRLSGCLGAEYCALELPFEPRYLAEDGYHPSALGYRLWAEGLAERLTPLLRRPL
;
A
#
# COMPACT_ATOMS: atom_id res chain seq x y z
N MET A 1 12.05 2.75 -7.91
CA MET A 1 12.09 1.32 -7.51
C MET A 1 13.40 0.89 -6.90
N GLN A 2 14.57 1.28 -7.43
CA GLN A 2 15.88 0.92 -6.83
C GLN A 2 15.98 1.26 -5.34
N ALA A 3 15.45 2.41 -4.91
CA ALA A 3 15.41 2.77 -3.49
C ALA A 3 14.60 1.78 -2.64
N LEU A 4 13.42 1.35 -3.10
CA LEU A 4 12.59 0.36 -2.39
C LEU A 4 13.26 -1.01 -2.35
N ALA A 5 13.92 -1.41 -3.43
CA ALA A 5 14.71 -2.64 -3.48
C ALA A 5 15.86 -2.59 -2.46
N GLY A 6 16.66 -1.53 -2.48
CA GLY A 6 17.77 -1.35 -1.54
C GLY A 6 17.33 -1.32 -0.08
N MET A 7 16.18 -0.69 0.24
CA MET A 7 15.61 -0.73 1.58
C MET A 7 15.16 -2.16 1.97
N ALA A 8 14.50 -2.88 1.08
CA ALA A 8 14.06 -4.24 1.34
C ALA A 8 15.25 -5.19 1.57
N ASP A 9 16.27 -5.10 0.73
CA ASP A 9 17.48 -5.91 0.85
C ASP A 9 18.24 -5.59 2.14
N GLY A 10 18.37 -4.29 2.49
CA GLY A 10 18.99 -3.86 3.73
C GLY A 10 18.27 -4.36 4.99
N LEU A 11 16.93 -4.38 4.98
CA LEU A 11 16.13 -4.93 6.08
C LEU A 11 16.24 -6.46 6.16
N ARG A 12 16.19 -7.14 5.02
CA ARG A 12 16.33 -8.60 4.94
C ARG A 12 17.70 -9.09 5.36
N GLY A 13 18.77 -8.37 5.02
CA GLY A 13 20.13 -8.63 5.50
C GLY A 13 20.25 -8.58 7.04
N ARG A 14 19.28 -7.96 7.73
CA ARG A 14 19.16 -7.91 9.19
C ARG A 14 18.15 -8.91 9.75
N GLY A 15 17.68 -9.87 8.94
CA GLY A 15 16.72 -10.89 9.34
C GLY A 15 15.26 -10.40 9.43
N VAL A 16 14.93 -9.24 8.84
CA VAL A 16 13.57 -8.68 8.89
C VAL A 16 12.74 -9.18 7.70
N ARG A 17 11.50 -9.60 7.97
CA ARG A 17 10.51 -9.89 6.92
C ARG A 17 9.97 -8.58 6.35
N VAL A 18 9.96 -8.50 5.03
CA VAL A 18 9.51 -7.30 4.30
C VAL A 18 8.29 -7.65 3.46
N ALA A 19 7.27 -6.81 3.57
CA ALA A 19 6.08 -6.81 2.73
C ALA A 19 5.82 -5.39 2.24
N PHE A 20 5.17 -5.26 1.09
CA PHE A 20 4.81 -3.99 0.49
C PHE A 20 3.30 -3.83 0.50
N SER A 21 2.79 -2.75 1.09
CA SER A 21 1.39 -2.37 0.94
C SER A 21 1.18 -1.65 -0.37
N ALA A 22 0.08 -1.96 -1.06
CA ALA A 22 -0.31 -1.36 -2.33
C ALA A 22 -0.40 0.17 -2.25
N VAL A 23 -0.17 0.83 -3.40
CA VAL A 23 -0.40 2.27 -3.54
C VAL A 23 -1.90 2.52 -3.69
N PRO A 24 -2.51 3.39 -2.87
CA PRO A 24 -3.96 3.60 -2.94
C PRO A 24 -4.37 4.28 -4.25
N PRO A 25 -5.59 4.02 -4.74
CA PRO A 25 -6.18 4.71 -5.89
C PRO A 25 -6.51 6.18 -5.55
N LEU A 26 -5.53 7.06 -5.78
CA LEU A 26 -5.60 8.47 -5.40
C LEU A 26 -6.72 9.28 -6.08
N GLN A 27 -7.38 8.75 -7.11
CA GLN A 27 -8.53 9.44 -7.74
C GLN A 27 -9.73 9.63 -6.80
N HIS A 28 -9.78 8.90 -5.69
CA HIS A 28 -10.85 9.01 -4.70
C HIS A 28 -10.60 10.10 -3.65
N PHE A 29 -9.41 10.74 -3.66
CA PHE A 29 -9.03 11.71 -2.64
C PHE A 29 -9.67 13.05 -2.97
N SER A 30 -10.47 13.58 -2.05
CA SER A 30 -11.31 14.78 -2.25
C SER A 30 -10.59 16.10 -2.01
N ALA A 31 -9.41 16.09 -1.41
CA ALA A 31 -8.58 17.28 -1.19
C ALA A 31 -8.12 17.96 -2.48
N LEU A 32 -8.15 17.23 -3.60
CA LEU A 32 -7.62 17.69 -4.88
C LEU A 32 -8.76 17.98 -5.88
N PRO A 33 -8.61 19.01 -6.74
CA PRO A 33 -9.52 19.24 -7.86
C PRO A 33 -9.62 18.01 -8.77
N TRP A 34 -10.76 17.85 -9.43
CA TRP A 34 -11.09 16.65 -10.21
C TRP A 34 -9.97 16.24 -11.19
N LEU A 35 -9.43 17.16 -11.98
CA LEU A 35 -8.40 16.82 -12.96
C LEU A 35 -7.12 16.30 -12.30
N LEU A 36 -6.73 16.91 -11.18
CA LEU A 36 -5.52 16.55 -10.46
C LEU A 36 -5.65 15.18 -9.78
N ARG A 37 -6.79 14.88 -9.14
CA ARG A 37 -7.01 13.53 -8.58
C ARG A 37 -7.07 12.46 -9.66
N GLN A 38 -7.62 12.74 -10.84
CA GLN A 38 -7.56 11.79 -11.95
C GLN A 38 -6.11 11.49 -12.35
N LEU A 39 -5.30 12.53 -12.60
CA LEU A 39 -3.88 12.35 -12.94
C LEU A 39 -3.11 11.56 -11.86
N MET A 40 -3.35 11.87 -10.58
CA MET A 40 -2.76 11.15 -9.46
C MET A 40 -3.22 9.70 -9.40
N GLY A 41 -4.49 9.40 -9.67
CA GLY A 41 -5.00 8.03 -9.75
C GLY A 41 -4.34 7.22 -10.87
N TRP A 42 -4.11 7.84 -12.04
CA TRP A 42 -3.38 7.20 -13.13
C TRP A 42 -1.93 6.90 -12.74
N ARG A 43 -1.24 7.87 -12.15
CA ARG A 43 0.13 7.68 -11.65
C ARG A 43 0.19 6.62 -10.56
N ALA A 44 -0.78 6.59 -9.64
CA ALA A 44 -0.88 5.61 -8.58
C ALA A 44 -0.98 4.19 -9.14
N ARG A 45 -1.82 3.96 -10.16
CA ARG A 45 -1.93 2.65 -10.84
C ARG A 45 -0.60 2.20 -11.46
N LEU A 46 0.15 3.10 -12.08
CA LEU A 46 1.46 2.77 -12.64
C LEU A 46 2.47 2.41 -11.54
N LEU A 47 2.49 3.18 -10.46
CA LEU A 47 3.37 2.93 -9.32
C LEU A 47 3.03 1.61 -8.61
N ASP A 48 1.74 1.31 -8.45
CA ASP A 48 1.27 0.08 -7.81
C ASP A 48 1.59 -1.16 -8.64
N ALA A 49 1.38 -1.10 -9.96
CA ALA A 49 1.73 -2.20 -10.87
C ALA A 49 3.24 -2.50 -10.81
N GLU A 50 4.07 -1.46 -10.79
CA GLU A 50 5.51 -1.61 -10.67
C GLU A 50 5.92 -2.09 -9.27
N LEU A 51 5.22 -1.67 -8.21
CA LEU A 51 5.44 -2.15 -6.84
C LEU A 51 5.13 -3.64 -6.72
N ARG A 52 4.02 -4.08 -7.31
CA ARG A 52 3.66 -5.50 -7.38
C ARG A 52 4.70 -6.30 -8.14
N ARG A 53 5.20 -5.79 -9.27
CA ARG A 53 6.28 -6.43 -10.05
C ARG A 53 7.55 -6.55 -9.23
N LEU A 54 7.99 -5.47 -8.57
CA LEU A 54 9.16 -5.46 -7.71
C LEU A 54 9.02 -6.45 -6.56
N SER A 55 7.86 -6.48 -5.90
CA SER A 55 7.58 -7.42 -4.81
C SER A 55 7.75 -8.87 -5.27
N GLY A 56 7.25 -9.21 -6.46
CA GLY A 56 7.46 -10.51 -7.08
C GLY A 56 8.94 -10.82 -7.37
N CYS A 57 9.68 -9.87 -7.96
CA CYS A 57 11.13 -10.04 -8.22
C CYS A 57 11.93 -10.27 -6.94
N LEU A 58 11.53 -9.62 -5.84
CA LEU A 58 12.17 -9.75 -4.54
C LEU A 58 11.63 -10.94 -3.73
N GLY A 59 10.59 -11.64 -4.17
CA GLY A 59 9.89 -12.64 -3.35
C GLY A 59 9.32 -12.04 -2.04
N ALA A 60 8.96 -10.76 -2.05
CA ALA A 60 8.29 -10.09 -0.94
C ALA A 60 6.77 -10.18 -1.10
N GLU A 61 6.05 -10.21 0.02
CA GLU A 61 4.58 -10.19 -0.02
C GLU A 61 4.08 -8.83 -0.52
N TYR A 62 3.21 -8.83 -1.51
CA TYR A 62 2.48 -7.65 -1.94
C TYR A 62 1.07 -7.69 -1.36
N CYS A 63 0.76 -6.74 -0.48
CA CYS A 63 -0.53 -6.63 0.17
C CYS A 63 -1.43 -5.67 -0.62
N ALA A 64 -2.36 -6.24 -1.39
CA ALA A 64 -3.37 -5.47 -2.10
C ALA A 64 -4.23 -4.65 -1.13
N LEU A 65 -4.60 -3.43 -1.55
CA LEU A 65 -5.51 -2.57 -0.81
C LEU A 65 -6.95 -2.80 -1.28
N GLU A 66 -7.67 -3.65 -0.55
CA GLU A 66 -9.09 -3.92 -0.80
C GLU A 66 -9.93 -3.09 0.16
N LEU A 67 -10.12 -1.81 -0.18
CA LEU A 67 -10.98 -0.90 0.57
C LEU A 67 -12.09 -0.36 -0.32
N PRO A 68 -13.34 -0.30 0.17
CA PRO A 68 -14.36 0.51 -0.49
C PRO A 68 -13.95 1.98 -0.38
N PHE A 69 -13.80 2.68 -1.52
CA PHE A 69 -13.40 4.08 -1.53
C PHE A 69 -14.63 4.99 -1.35
N GLU A 70 -14.98 5.19 -0.09
CA GLU A 70 -16.10 6.04 0.35
C GLU A 70 -15.62 7.23 1.20
N PRO A 71 -16.37 8.34 1.25
CA PRO A 71 -15.98 9.53 2.01
C PRO A 71 -15.64 9.28 3.48
N ARG A 72 -16.34 8.34 4.15
CA ARG A 72 -16.09 7.99 5.56
C ARG A 72 -14.71 7.38 5.85
N TYR A 73 -14.01 6.91 4.83
CA TYR A 73 -12.66 6.37 4.95
C TYR A 73 -11.57 7.41 4.72
N LEU A 74 -11.92 8.66 4.41
CA LEU A 74 -11.01 9.79 4.37
C LEU A 74 -11.16 10.64 5.64
N ALA A 75 -10.04 11.18 6.10
CA ALA A 75 -10.01 12.17 7.15
C ALA A 75 -10.65 13.49 6.67
N GLU A 76 -10.83 14.44 7.60
CA GLU A 76 -11.44 15.75 7.30
C GLU A 76 -10.64 16.55 6.26
N ASP A 77 -9.34 16.28 6.12
CA ASP A 77 -8.50 16.89 5.09
C ASP A 77 -8.78 16.39 3.67
N GLY A 78 -9.57 15.32 3.52
CA GLY A 78 -9.91 14.71 2.24
C GLY A 78 -8.74 14.03 1.52
N TYR A 79 -7.63 13.79 2.20
CA TYR A 79 -6.41 13.19 1.64
C TYR A 79 -5.97 11.95 2.41
N HIS A 80 -5.83 12.03 3.73
CA HIS A 80 -5.38 10.89 4.53
C HIS A 80 -6.53 9.92 4.82
N PRO A 81 -6.25 8.63 5.10
CA PRO A 81 -7.26 7.73 5.63
C PRO A 81 -7.80 8.25 6.97
N SER A 82 -9.10 8.11 7.19
CA SER A 82 -9.70 8.34 8.51
C SER A 82 -9.26 7.25 9.49
N ALA A 83 -9.61 7.40 10.77
CA ALA A 83 -9.42 6.33 11.75
C ALA A 83 -10.09 5.01 11.31
N LEU A 84 -11.25 5.09 10.65
CA LEU A 84 -11.93 3.93 10.10
C LEU A 84 -11.19 3.36 8.88
N GLY A 85 -10.69 4.23 7.99
CA GLY A 85 -9.87 3.83 6.84
C GLY A 85 -8.59 3.09 7.27
N TYR A 86 -7.86 3.63 8.25
CA TYR A 86 -6.69 2.97 8.83
C TYR A 86 -7.02 1.63 9.49
N ARG A 87 -8.17 1.52 10.15
CA ARG A 87 -8.61 0.26 10.77
C ARG A 87 -8.80 -0.83 9.72
N LEU A 88 -9.59 -0.58 8.68
CA LEU A 88 -9.83 -1.58 7.62
C LEU A 88 -8.54 -1.92 6.87
N TRP A 89 -7.67 -0.93 6.65
CA TRP A 89 -6.36 -1.18 6.05
C TRP A 89 -5.52 -2.11 6.93
N ALA A 90 -5.43 -1.83 8.23
CA ALA A 90 -4.69 -2.65 9.18
C ALA A 90 -5.26 -4.07 9.30
N GLU A 91 -6.59 -4.23 9.31
CA GLU A 91 -7.26 -5.53 9.32
C GLU A 91 -6.88 -6.34 8.08
N GLY A 92 -6.98 -5.77 6.88
CA GLY A 92 -6.58 -6.45 5.64
C GLY A 92 -5.09 -6.82 5.60
N LEU A 93 -4.21 -5.98 6.17
CA LEU A 93 -2.79 -6.32 6.33
C LEU A 93 -2.60 -7.46 7.34
N ALA A 94 -3.27 -7.41 8.48
CA ALA A 94 -3.15 -8.42 9.53
C ALA A 94 -3.60 -9.80 9.04
N GLU A 95 -4.70 -9.87 8.29
CA GLU A 95 -5.19 -11.12 7.69
C GLU A 95 -4.16 -11.77 6.76
N ARG A 96 -3.49 -10.97 5.92
CA ARG A 96 -2.49 -11.47 4.96
C ARG A 96 -1.15 -11.79 5.62
N LEU A 97 -0.71 -10.98 6.58
CA LEU A 97 0.64 -11.07 7.15
C LEU A 97 0.71 -12.03 8.35
N THR A 98 -0.36 -12.18 9.14
CA THR A 98 -0.34 -13.04 10.34
C THR A 98 0.06 -14.49 10.04
N PRO A 99 -0.44 -15.15 8.96
CA PRO A 99 0.00 -16.50 8.60
C PRO A 99 1.49 -16.56 8.25
N LEU A 100 2.01 -15.53 7.58
CA LEU A 100 3.42 -15.44 7.21
C LEU A 100 4.31 -15.27 8.43
N LEU A 101 3.87 -14.52 9.44
CA LEU A 101 4.61 -14.28 10.68
C LEU A 101 4.80 -15.54 11.53
N ARG A 102 3.89 -16.52 11.44
CA ARG A 102 3.96 -17.78 12.18
C ARG A 102 4.93 -18.80 11.57
N ARG A 103 5.39 -18.59 10.34
CA ARG A 103 6.41 -19.43 9.71
C ARG A 103 7.80 -19.05 10.26
N PRO A 104 8.69 -20.02 10.54
CA PRO A 104 10.09 -19.73 10.80
C PRO A 104 10.72 -19.03 9.59
N LEU A 105 11.71 -18.16 9.85
CA LEU A 105 12.51 -17.47 8.85
C LEU A 105 13.36 -18.43 8.02
#